data_AF-G2J9B1-F1
#
_entry.id   AF-G2J9B1-F1
#
_cell.length_a   1.000
_cell.length_b   1.000
_cell.length_c   1.000
_cell.angle_alpha   90.00
_cell.angle_beta   90.00
_cell.angle_gamma   90.00
#
_symmetry.space_group_name_H-M   'P 1'
#
loop_
_entity.id
_entity.type
_entity.pdbx_description
1 polymer ?
#
loop_
_entity_poly.entity_id
_entity_poly.type
_entity_poly.pdbx_seq_one_letter_code
_entity_poly.pdbx_strand_id
1 'polypeptide(L)'
;MKHLADTPLMVSEDLHQRLLKRFKYELTLWSSMDSSHLIAIATFNVSRVNVPSIEEISLMLVDENWIPFESIDEKMLINTLTTQKRRFIKGMRYNLPPTHPLASIVITDRPEPIALYITLPDVSDLYRKKLKELIVASHLQTWEWDTRHNMPNLPL
;
A
#
# COMPACT_ATOMS: atom_id res chain seq x y z
N MET A 1 -14.58 19.83 8.87
CA MET A 1 -13.34 19.54 8.13
C MET A 1 -13.12 20.66 7.11
N LYS A 2 -11.95 21.30 7.10
CA LYS A 2 -11.58 22.22 6.01
C LYS A 2 -10.95 21.38 4.91
N HIS A 3 -11.62 21.24 3.77
CA HIS A 3 -11.07 20.61 2.59
C HIS A 3 -10.22 21.65 1.84
N LEU A 4 -9.00 21.31 1.46
CA LEU A 4 -8.05 22.19 0.76
C LEU A 4 -8.32 22.22 -0.76
N ALA A 5 -9.59 22.24 -1.19
CA ALA A 5 -9.95 22.08 -2.61
C ALA A 5 -9.40 23.21 -3.49
N ASP A 6 -9.39 24.44 -2.97
CA ASP A 6 -9.21 25.64 -3.80
C ASP A 6 -7.98 26.47 -3.41
N THR A 7 -7.03 25.88 -2.67
CA THR A 7 -5.80 26.57 -2.28
C THR A 7 -4.64 26.08 -3.15
N PRO A 8 -4.14 26.89 -4.11
CA PRO A 8 -2.96 26.51 -4.87
C PRO A 8 -1.77 26.39 -3.90
N LEU A 9 -1.10 25.23 -3.97
CA LEU A 9 0.14 24.97 -3.23
C LEU A 9 1.32 25.07 -4.19
N MET A 10 2.34 25.83 -3.81
CA MET A 10 3.60 25.85 -4.55
C MET A 10 4.46 24.63 -4.20
N VAL A 11 5.05 24.02 -5.21
CA VAL A 11 6.04 22.95 -5.07
C VAL A 11 7.31 23.41 -5.78
N SER A 12 8.44 23.36 -5.10
CA SER A 12 9.72 23.67 -5.74
C SER A 12 10.05 22.61 -6.79
N GLU A 13 10.82 22.99 -7.81
CA GLU A 13 11.22 22.03 -8.86
C GLU A 13 12.00 20.84 -8.26
N ASP A 14 12.88 21.09 -7.30
CA ASP A 14 13.62 20.01 -6.60
C ASP A 14 12.67 19.04 -5.88
N LEU A 15 11.70 19.56 -5.12
CA LEU A 15 10.74 18.73 -4.42
C LEU A 15 9.86 17.95 -5.39
N HIS A 16 9.43 18.58 -6.48
CA HIS A 16 8.66 17.94 -7.54
C HIS A 16 9.43 16.77 -8.17
N GLN A 17 10.69 16.97 -8.57
CA GLN A 17 11.53 15.91 -9.14
C GLN A 17 11.78 14.77 -8.14
N ARG A 18 12.02 15.09 -6.86
CA ARG A 18 12.17 14.09 -5.80
C ARG A 18 10.89 13.29 -5.58
N LEU A 19 9.74 13.94 -5.57
CA LEU A 19 8.43 13.31 -5.44
C LEU A 19 8.18 12.33 -6.59
N LEU A 20 8.33 12.78 -7.85
CA LEU A 20 8.14 11.95 -9.04
C LEU A 20 9.10 10.76 -9.05
N LYS A 21 10.35 10.95 -8.65
CA LYS A 21 11.34 9.86 -8.56
C LYS A 21 10.99 8.86 -7.45
N ARG A 22 10.60 9.34 -6.27
CA ARG A 22 10.35 8.50 -5.08
C ARG A 22 9.07 7.69 -5.19
N PHE A 23 8.02 8.27 -5.75
CA PHE A 23 6.68 7.68 -5.86
C PHE A 23 6.34 7.28 -7.31
N LYS A 24 7.35 7.10 -8.16
CA LYS A 24 7.17 6.76 -9.58
C LYS A 24 6.24 5.55 -9.75
N TYR A 25 6.42 4.53 -8.91
CA TYR A 25 5.66 3.29 -8.99
C TYR A 25 4.19 3.51 -8.65
N GLU A 26 3.90 4.17 -7.53
CA GLU A 26 2.56 4.49 -7.06
C GLU A 26 1.83 5.41 -8.04
N LEU A 27 2.51 6.43 -8.57
CA LEU A 27 1.98 7.32 -9.61
C LEU A 27 1.67 6.56 -10.91
N THR A 28 2.52 5.60 -11.30
CA THR A 28 2.29 4.76 -12.49
C THR A 28 1.06 3.88 -12.29
N LEU A 29 0.95 3.19 -11.14
CA LEU A 29 -0.23 2.39 -10.83
C LEU A 29 -1.50 3.23 -10.82
N TRP A 30 -1.48 4.38 -10.14
CA TRP A 30 -2.60 5.31 -10.10
C TRP A 30 -3.05 5.74 -11.49
N SER A 31 -2.11 6.10 -12.38
CA SER A 31 -2.43 6.49 -13.75
C SER A 31 -3.04 5.39 -14.61
N SER A 32 -2.93 4.13 -14.19
CA SER A 32 -3.45 2.95 -14.88
C SER A 32 -4.76 2.39 -14.30
N MET A 33 -5.30 3.03 -13.24
CA MET A 33 -6.42 2.51 -12.47
C MET A 33 -7.51 3.56 -12.25
N ASP A 34 -8.65 3.39 -12.93
CA ASP A 34 -9.78 4.31 -12.86
C ASP A 34 -10.43 4.40 -11.46
N SER A 35 -10.34 3.33 -10.66
CA SER A 35 -11.01 3.22 -9.36
C SER A 35 -10.09 3.42 -8.15
N SER A 36 -8.97 4.14 -8.32
CA SER A 36 -7.97 4.36 -7.27
C SER A 36 -7.80 5.84 -6.91
N HIS A 37 -7.32 6.10 -5.69
CA HIS A 37 -7.06 7.45 -5.19
C HIS A 37 -5.63 7.59 -4.67
N LEU A 38 -5.11 8.81 -4.70
CA LEU A 38 -3.88 9.18 -4.00
C LEU A 38 -4.22 10.05 -2.80
N ILE A 39 -3.77 9.61 -1.63
CA ILE A 39 -3.73 10.44 -0.43
C ILE A 39 -2.37 11.13 -0.39
N ALA A 40 -2.38 12.45 -0.21
CA ALA A 40 -1.18 13.23 0.05
C ALA A 40 -1.19 13.74 1.49
N ILE A 41 -0.06 13.61 2.18
CA ILE A 41 0.22 14.31 3.44
C ILE A 41 1.43 15.21 3.23
N ALA A 42 1.30 16.47 3.64
CA ALA A 42 2.32 17.48 3.37
C ALA A 42 2.47 18.46 4.53
N THR A 43 3.69 18.91 4.76
CA THR A 43 4.00 20.10 5.55
C THR A 43 4.18 21.28 4.61
N PHE A 44 3.64 22.43 5.00
CA PHE A 44 3.76 23.65 4.21
C PHE A 44 4.02 24.85 5.09
N ASN A 45 4.73 25.83 4.54
CA ASN A 45 4.81 27.16 5.10
C ASN A 45 3.86 28.10 4.35
N VAL A 46 3.48 29.20 4.99
CA VAL A 46 2.77 30.30 4.32
C VAL A 46 3.68 31.52 4.39
N SER A 47 4.16 31.97 3.23
CA SER A 47 4.98 33.17 3.14
C SER A 47 4.12 34.44 3.26
N ARG A 48 4.77 35.61 3.36
CA ARG A 48 4.09 36.92 3.37
C ARG A 48 3.25 37.19 2.11
N VAL A 49 3.47 36.43 1.03
CA VAL A 49 2.74 36.51 -0.24
C VAL A 49 1.43 35.68 -0.19
N ASN A 50 1.10 35.06 0.95
CA ASN A 50 -0.11 34.27 1.20
C ASN A 50 -0.33 33.05 0.28
N VAL A 51 0.69 32.65 -0.47
CA VAL A 51 0.69 31.39 -1.21
C VAL A 51 1.47 30.36 -0.40
N PRO A 52 0.83 29.25 0.03
CA PRO A 52 1.53 28.21 0.76
C PRO A 52 2.52 27.44 -0.12
N SER A 53 3.69 27.15 0.43
CA SER A 53 4.72 26.33 -0.24
C SER A 53 4.90 25.02 0.51
N ILE A 54 4.86 23.91 -0.21
CA ILE A 54 5.13 22.57 0.33
C ILE A 54 6.63 22.46 0.63
N GLU A 55 6.96 22.01 1.84
CA GLU A 55 8.32 21.72 2.28
C GLU A 55 8.60 20.22 2.17
N GLU A 56 7.66 19.39 2.62
CA GLU A 56 7.71 17.93 2.51
C GLU A 56 6.35 17.37 2.10
N ILE A 57 6.36 16.27 1.34
CA ILE A 57 5.16 15.57 0.89
C ILE A 57 5.41 14.07 0.84
N SER A 58 4.39 13.30 1.23
CA SER A 58 4.33 11.85 1.05
C SER A 58 3.01 11.46 0.42
N LEU A 59 3.04 10.44 -0.44
CA LEU A 59 1.87 9.90 -1.12
C LEU A 59 1.55 8.48 -0.63
N MET A 60 0.27 8.13 -0.68
CA MET A 60 -0.22 6.78 -0.43
C MET A 60 -1.31 6.45 -1.44
N LEU A 61 -1.13 5.33 -2.15
CA LEU A 61 -2.11 4.79 -3.09
C LEU A 61 -3.16 3.98 -2.32
N VAL A 62 -4.43 4.24 -2.60
CA VAL A 62 -5.57 3.57 -1.94
C VAL A 62 -6.64 3.17 -2.96
N ASP A 63 -7.40 2.13 -2.64
CA ASP A 63 -8.51 1.64 -3.47
C ASP A 63 -9.77 2.51 -3.34
N GLU A 64 -10.85 2.11 -4.02
CA GLU A 64 -12.17 2.76 -3.95
C GLU A 64 -12.78 2.82 -2.53
N ASN A 65 -12.28 1.99 -1.60
CA ASN A 65 -12.69 1.94 -0.20
C ASN A 65 -11.69 2.64 0.74
N TRP A 66 -10.73 3.39 0.19
CA TRP A 66 -9.66 4.07 0.92
C TRP A 66 -8.70 3.13 1.68
N ILE A 67 -8.57 1.88 1.20
CA ILE A 67 -7.64 0.88 1.75
C ILE A 67 -6.32 0.95 0.98
N PRO A 68 -5.17 1.13 1.67
CA PRO A 68 -3.86 1.18 1.02
C PRO A 68 -3.49 -0.12 0.31
N PHE A 69 -2.85 0.00 -0.85
CA PHE A 69 -2.30 -1.14 -1.58
C PHE A 69 -0.98 -0.81 -2.29
N GLU A 70 -0.14 -1.83 -2.46
CA GLU A 70 1.22 -1.71 -3.00
C GLU A 70 1.39 -2.44 -4.34
N SER A 71 0.40 -3.18 -4.83
CA SER A 71 0.44 -3.83 -6.13
C SER A 71 -0.97 -4.10 -6.69
N ILE A 72 -1.03 -4.42 -7.98
CA ILE A 72 -2.28 -4.86 -8.64
C ILE A 72 -2.81 -6.14 -7.97
N ASP A 73 -1.92 -7.09 -7.65
CA ASP A 73 -2.27 -8.34 -6.98
C ASP A 73 -2.84 -8.09 -5.57
N GLU A 74 -2.23 -7.18 -4.81
CA GLU A 74 -2.74 -6.82 -3.49
C GLU A 74 -4.10 -6.13 -3.59
N LYS A 75 -4.30 -5.23 -4.57
CA LYS A 75 -5.62 -4.65 -4.84
C LYS A 75 -6.65 -5.74 -5.18
N MET A 76 -6.30 -6.71 -6.01
CA MET A 76 -7.18 -7.84 -6.35
C MET A 76 -7.60 -8.62 -5.09
N LEU A 77 -6.65 -8.88 -4.19
CA LEU A 77 -6.93 -9.55 -2.93
C LEU A 77 -7.88 -8.74 -2.04
N ILE A 78 -7.59 -7.44 -1.87
CA ILE A 78 -8.43 -6.51 -1.09
C ILE A 78 -9.86 -6.47 -1.68
N ASN A 79 -9.99 -6.29 -2.99
CA ASN A 79 -11.28 -6.24 -3.67
C ASN A 79 -12.08 -7.53 -3.46
N THR A 80 -11.42 -8.69 -3.50
CA THR A 80 -12.07 -9.99 -3.25
C THR A 80 -12.58 -10.08 -1.81
N LEU A 81 -11.75 -9.71 -0.82
CA LEU A 81 -12.13 -9.72 0.59
C LEU A 81 -13.26 -8.74 0.91
N THR A 82 -13.20 -7.53 0.34
CA THR A 82 -14.23 -6.50 0.52
C THR A 82 -15.55 -6.91 -0.11
N THR A 83 -15.52 -7.53 -1.32
CA THR A 83 -16.72 -8.07 -1.98
C THR A 83 -17.36 -9.18 -1.15
N GLN A 84 -16.54 -10.02 -0.52
CA GLN A 84 -16.98 -11.08 0.39
C GLN A 84 -17.37 -10.56 1.79
N LYS A 85 -17.26 -9.25 2.05
CA LYS A 85 -17.53 -8.62 3.35
C LYS A 85 -16.75 -9.24 4.52
N ARG A 86 -15.52 -9.70 4.24
CA ARG A 86 -14.63 -10.28 5.24
C ARG A 86 -14.11 -9.19 6.18
N ARG A 87 -13.88 -9.54 7.46
CA ARG A 87 -13.20 -8.63 8.40
C ARG A 87 -11.71 -8.90 8.37
N PHE A 88 -10.90 -7.88 8.12
CA PHE A 88 -9.46 -8.03 8.02
C PHE A 88 -8.71 -6.79 8.51
N ILE A 89 -7.42 -6.97 8.78
CA ILE A 89 -6.45 -5.92 9.08
C ILE A 89 -5.44 -5.85 7.93
N LYS A 90 -5.25 -4.67 7.35
CA LYS A 90 -4.21 -4.42 6.33
C LYS A 90 -2.85 -4.24 7.01
N GLY A 91 -1.85 -5.00 6.58
CA GLY A 91 -0.46 -4.80 6.99
C GLY A 91 0.13 -3.57 6.31
N MET A 92 0.82 -2.72 7.07
CA MET A 92 1.42 -1.47 6.59
C MET A 92 2.94 -1.48 6.74
N ARG A 93 3.67 -1.08 5.70
CA ARG A 93 5.14 -0.95 5.70
C ARG A 93 5.62 0.37 6.32
N TYR A 94 5.24 0.68 7.56
CA TYR A 94 5.60 1.96 8.18
C TYR A 94 7.13 2.20 8.21
N ASN A 95 7.88 1.23 8.72
CA ASN A 95 9.35 1.29 8.85
C ASN A 95 10.04 0.08 8.18
N LEU A 96 9.32 -0.64 7.31
CA LEU A 96 9.81 -1.85 6.66
C LEU A 96 10.22 -1.52 5.22
N PRO A 97 11.47 -1.84 4.81
CA PRO A 97 11.85 -1.68 3.41
C PRO A 97 11.06 -2.68 2.53
N PRO A 98 10.88 -2.40 1.22
CA PRO A 98 10.21 -3.31 0.29
C PRO A 98 10.82 -4.72 0.24
N THR A 99 12.11 -4.83 0.55
CA THR A 99 12.87 -6.10 0.59
C THR A 99 12.59 -6.95 1.83
N HIS A 100 11.79 -6.48 2.78
CA HIS A 100 11.40 -7.25 3.96
C HIS A 100 9.97 -7.77 3.76
N PRO A 101 9.68 -9.06 3.92
CA PRO A 101 8.32 -9.58 3.77
C PRO A 101 7.41 -9.06 4.89
N LEU A 102 6.12 -8.92 4.60
CA LEU A 102 5.06 -8.74 5.60
C LEU A 102 3.83 -9.55 5.18
N ALA A 103 2.97 -9.86 6.15
CA ALA A 103 1.60 -10.24 5.84
C ALA A 103 0.90 -9.03 5.21
N SER A 104 0.43 -9.21 3.97
CA SER A 104 -0.32 -8.18 3.26
C SER A 104 -1.61 -7.86 4.01
N ILE A 105 -2.30 -8.91 4.47
CA ILE A 105 -3.57 -8.85 5.17
C ILE A 105 -3.61 -9.92 6.27
N VAL A 106 -4.34 -9.66 7.36
CA VAL A 106 -4.71 -10.66 8.36
C VAL A 106 -6.23 -10.73 8.43
N ILE A 107 -6.82 -11.88 8.12
CA ILE A 107 -8.26 -12.12 8.30
C ILE A 107 -8.56 -12.30 9.78
N THR A 108 -9.63 -11.65 10.26
CA THR A 108 -9.99 -11.57 11.68
C THR A 108 -11.45 -11.89 11.97
N ASP A 109 -12.22 -12.40 10.99
CA ASP A 109 -13.60 -12.86 11.20
C ASP A 109 -13.72 -14.29 11.75
N ARG A 110 -12.61 -14.88 12.19
CA ARG A 110 -12.54 -16.20 12.82
C ARG A 110 -11.79 -16.14 14.16
N PRO A 111 -11.96 -17.14 15.05
CA PRO A 111 -11.20 -17.23 16.30
C PRO A 111 -9.69 -17.29 16.09
N GLU A 112 -9.25 -18.03 15.08
CA GLU A 112 -7.84 -18.11 14.67
C GLU A 112 -7.61 -17.19 13.47
N PRO A 113 -6.80 -16.12 13.62
CA PRO A 113 -6.47 -15.24 12.51
C PRO A 113 -5.66 -15.96 11.43
N ILE A 114 -5.85 -15.56 10.18
CA ILE A 114 -5.11 -16.10 9.03
C ILE A 114 -4.31 -14.98 8.40
N ALA A 115 -2.98 -15.14 8.31
CA ALA A 115 -2.09 -14.20 7.66
C ALA A 115 -1.95 -14.53 6.17
N LEU A 116 -2.18 -13.52 5.32
CA LEU A 116 -2.17 -13.63 3.87
C LEU A 116 -0.90 -12.99 3.33
N TYR A 117 -0.08 -13.78 2.65
CA TYR A 117 1.19 -13.36 2.08
C TYR A 117 1.15 -13.39 0.56
N ILE A 118 1.62 -12.30 -0.06
CA ILE A 118 1.73 -12.19 -1.52
C ILE A 118 3.22 -12.17 -1.89
N THR A 119 3.59 -12.99 -2.87
CA THR A 119 4.95 -13.09 -3.41
C THR A 119 4.93 -12.72 -4.88
N LEU A 120 5.59 -11.60 -5.22
CA LEU A 120 5.72 -11.13 -6.60
C LEU A 120 6.70 -12.00 -7.41
N PRO A 121 6.65 -12.02 -8.76
CA PRO A 121 7.43 -12.96 -9.56
C PRO A 121 8.94 -12.82 -9.39
N ASP A 122 9.42 -11.57 -9.29
CA ASP A 122 10.85 -11.21 -9.35
C ASP A 122 11.47 -10.95 -7.96
N VAL A 123 10.88 -11.48 -6.89
CA VAL A 123 11.49 -11.38 -5.55
C VAL A 123 12.75 -12.24 -5.45
N SER A 124 13.75 -11.73 -4.73
CA SER A 124 15.02 -12.43 -4.52
C SER A 124 14.88 -13.68 -3.65
N ASP A 125 15.83 -14.61 -3.75
CA ASP A 125 15.89 -15.80 -2.88
C ASP A 125 16.02 -15.41 -1.40
N LEU A 126 16.72 -14.30 -1.11
CA LEU A 126 16.81 -13.76 0.25
C LEU A 126 15.43 -13.32 0.77
N TYR A 127 14.59 -12.71 -0.06
CA TYR A 127 13.22 -12.37 0.30
C TYR A 127 12.41 -13.64 0.60
N ARG A 128 12.48 -14.64 -0.29
CA ARG A 128 11.78 -15.93 -0.11
C ARG A 128 12.21 -16.63 1.18
N LYS A 129 13.50 -16.60 1.52
CA LYS A 129 14.01 -17.14 2.79
C LYS A 129 13.43 -16.40 4.00
N LYS A 130 13.51 -15.06 4.01
CA LYS A 130 12.93 -14.24 5.08
C LYS A 130 11.43 -14.46 5.24
N LEU A 131 10.71 -14.68 4.13
CA LEU A 131 9.27 -14.91 4.16
C LEU A 131 8.95 -16.21 4.88
N LYS A 132 9.69 -17.29 4.58
CA LYS A 132 9.54 -18.57 5.29
C LYS A 132 9.85 -18.44 6.78
N GLU A 133 10.93 -17.73 7.13
CA GLU A 133 11.28 -17.47 8.53
C GLU A 133 10.17 -16.69 9.26
N LEU A 134 9.61 -15.66 8.62
CA LEU A 134 8.51 -14.87 9.15
C LEU A 134 7.24 -15.72 9.35
N ILE A 135 6.87 -16.53 8.37
CA ILE A 135 5.69 -17.41 8.43
C ILE A 135 5.81 -18.36 9.62
N VAL A 136 6.96 -19.05 9.77
CA VAL A 136 7.21 -19.97 10.88
C VAL A 136 7.17 -19.25 12.22
N ALA A 137 7.76 -18.05 12.33
CA ALA A 137 7.78 -17.27 13.56
C ALA A 137 6.42 -16.66 13.94
N SER A 138 5.50 -16.49 12.98
CA SER A 138 4.21 -15.85 13.24
C SER A 138 3.26 -16.70 14.07
N HIS A 139 3.41 -18.04 14.04
CA HIS A 139 2.49 -19.00 14.64
C HIS A 139 1.01 -18.84 14.22
N LEU A 140 0.74 -18.13 13.12
CA LEU A 140 -0.59 -17.96 12.56
C LEU A 140 -0.84 -19.00 11.47
N GLN A 141 -2.11 -19.29 11.21
CA GLN A 141 -2.48 -19.97 9.98
C GLN A 141 -2.10 -19.07 8.80
N THR A 142 -1.62 -19.67 7.71
CA THR A 142 -1.12 -18.91 6.57
C THR A 142 -1.83 -19.27 5.28
N TRP A 143 -2.06 -18.24 4.47
CA TRP A 143 -2.45 -18.35 3.08
C TRP A 143 -1.39 -17.63 2.26
N GLU A 144 -0.84 -18.32 1.26
CA GLU A 144 0.26 -17.80 0.44
C GLU A 144 -0.16 -17.76 -1.02
N TRP A 145 0.16 -16.65 -1.69
CA TRP A 145 -0.05 -16.50 -3.12
C TRP A 145 1.24 -16.07 -3.82
N ASP A 146 1.75 -16.92 -4.69
CA ASP A 146 2.78 -16.59 -5.67
C ASP A 146 2.11 -16.11 -6.95
N THR A 147 2.29 -14.83 -7.29
CA THR A 147 1.52 -14.15 -8.37
C THR A 147 1.93 -14.59 -9.77
N ARG A 148 2.90 -15.51 -9.90
CA ARG A 148 3.12 -16.27 -11.14
C ARG A 148 1.99 -17.24 -11.46
N HIS A 149 1.13 -17.53 -10.48
CA HIS A 149 -0.05 -18.38 -10.62
C HIS A 149 -1.31 -17.58 -10.29
N ASN A 150 -2.47 -18.12 -10.68
CA ASN A 150 -3.76 -17.55 -10.31
C ASN A 150 -3.91 -17.49 -8.78
N MET A 151 -4.64 -16.48 -8.31
CA MET A 151 -4.97 -16.32 -6.89
C MET A 151 -5.66 -17.60 -6.37
N PRO A 152 -5.12 -18.25 -5.33
CA PRO A 152 -5.76 -19.41 -4.71
C PRO A 152 -7.14 -19.04 -4.14
N ASN A 153 -7.99 -20.04 -3.91
CA ASN A 153 -9.23 -19.80 -3.17
C ASN A 153 -8.91 -19.25 -1.77
N LEU A 154 -9.67 -18.25 -1.36
CA LEU A 154 -9.54 -17.69 -0.01
C LEU A 154 -9.94 -18.74 1.04
N PRO A 155 -9.29 -18.73 2.21
CA PRO A 155 -9.65 -19.63 3.29
C PRO A 155 -11.08 -19.30 3.76
N LEU A 156 -11.92 -20.33 3.92
CA LEU A 156 -13.27 -20.21 4.47
C LEU A 156 -13.20 -19.73 5.92
#